data_AF-A0A969HEX6-F1
#
_entry.id   AF-A0A969HEX6-F1
#
_cell.length_a   1.000
_cell.length_b   1.000
_cell.length_c   1.000
_cell.angle_alpha   90.00
_cell.angle_beta   90.00
_cell.angle_gamma   90.00
#
_symmetry.space_group_name_H-M   'P 1'
#
loop_
_entity.id
_entity.type
_entity.pdbx_description
1 polymer ?
#
loop_
_entity_poly.entity_id
_entity_poly.type
_entity_poly.pdbx_seq_one_letter_code
_entity_poly.pdbx_strand_id
1 'polypeptide(L)'
;MAAKAGQFELGIPGAREYTEALDNAITSAYAGTDPKEALDEAATKWEEITDRLGRDTQQAAYDVWLKGEWNQPGPKAVEAE
;
A
#
# COMPACT_ATOMS: atom_id res chain seq x y z
N MET A 1 -13.38 4.86 -2.81
CA MET A 1 -12.24 5.13 -3.72
C MET A 1 -11.09 5.65 -2.88
N ALA A 2 -10.26 4.74 -2.35
CA ALA A 2 -9.11 5.11 -1.53
C ALA A 2 -7.96 5.50 -2.48
N ALA A 3 -7.43 6.71 -2.33
CA ALA A 3 -6.39 7.38 -3.12
C ALA A 3 -6.74 7.69 -4.60
N LYS A 4 -7.23 8.92 -4.86
CA LYS A 4 -7.37 9.51 -6.21
C LYS A 4 -6.18 10.41 -6.61
N ALA A 5 -5.25 10.66 -5.68
CA ALA A 5 -4.00 11.39 -5.84
C ALA A 5 -3.10 11.01 -4.65
N GLY A 6 -1.77 10.98 -4.83
CA GLY A 6 -0.81 10.90 -3.71
C GLY A 6 -0.13 9.54 -3.51
N GLN A 7 1.21 9.58 -3.57
CA GLN A 7 2.23 8.66 -3.03
C GLN A 7 1.98 7.13 -3.06
N PHE A 8 2.83 6.41 -3.82
CA PHE A 8 2.82 4.94 -3.91
C PHE A 8 3.11 4.24 -2.57
N GLU A 9 3.92 4.87 -1.71
CA GLU A 9 4.34 4.29 -0.43
C GLU A 9 3.35 4.64 0.70
N LEU A 10 2.96 3.64 1.49
CA LEU A 10 2.17 3.84 2.70
C LEU A 10 2.98 4.62 3.76
N GLY A 11 2.35 5.53 4.48
CA GLY A 11 2.96 6.25 5.61
C GLY A 11 2.44 5.78 6.96
N ILE A 12 2.22 4.48 7.12
CA ILE A 12 1.73 3.85 8.36
C ILE A 12 2.82 2.96 8.99
N PRO A 13 2.75 2.63 10.29
CA PRO A 13 3.66 1.68 10.90
C PRO A 13 3.66 0.34 10.14
N GLY A 14 4.84 -0.18 9.82
CA GLY A 14 4.99 -1.41 9.03
C GLY A 14 4.93 -1.22 7.51
N ALA A 15 4.80 0.01 7.00
CA ALA A 15 4.73 0.30 5.55
C ALA A 15 5.77 -0.45 4.70
N ARG A 16 7.03 -0.47 5.14
CA ARG A 16 8.11 -1.19 4.46
C ARG A 16 7.83 -2.70 4.36
N GLU A 17 7.28 -3.30 5.42
CA GLU A 17 6.97 -4.74 5.44
C GLU A 17 5.82 -5.07 4.48
N TYR A 18 4.80 -4.20 4.38
CA TYR A 18 3.74 -4.35 3.39
C TYR A 18 4.29 -4.25 1.95
N THR A 19 5.16 -3.28 1.69
CA THR A 19 5.80 -3.11 0.36
C THR A 19 6.72 -4.29 0.04
N GLU A 20 7.54 -4.75 0.98
CA GLU A 20 8.43 -5.91 0.79
C GLU A 20 7.64 -7.19 0.49
N ALA A 21 6.49 -7.41 1.15
CA ALA A 21 5.63 -8.54 0.84
C ALA A 21 5.11 -8.51 -0.61
N LEU A 22 4.78 -7.32 -1.11
CA LEU A 22 4.37 -7.15 -2.51
C LEU A 22 5.53 -7.33 -3.48
N ASP A 23 6.70 -6.76 -3.19
CA ASP A 23 7.90 -6.91 -4.01
C ASP A 23 8.32 -8.38 -4.14
N ASN A 24 8.24 -9.14 -3.05
CA ASN A 24 8.50 -10.58 -3.05
C ASN A 24 7.49 -11.35 -3.92
N ALA A 25 6.19 -11.01 -3.84
CA ALA A 25 5.17 -11.63 -4.70
C ALA A 25 5.41 -11.32 -6.18
N ILE A 26 5.74 -10.07 -6.52
CA ILE A 26 6.06 -9.69 -7.91
C ILE A 26 7.31 -10.44 -8.39
N THR A 27 8.34 -10.55 -7.55
CA THR A 27 9.56 -11.30 -7.86
C THR A 27 9.26 -12.79 -8.10
N SER A 28 8.40 -13.38 -7.27
CA SER A 28 7.94 -14.77 -7.41
C SER A 28 7.17 -15.00 -8.70
N ALA A 29 6.27 -14.08 -9.06
CA ALA A 29 5.53 -14.14 -10.33
C ALA A 29 6.48 -14.05 -11.54
N TYR A 30 7.50 -13.19 -11.50
CA TYR A 30 8.53 -13.15 -12.54
C TYR A 30 9.35 -14.45 -12.63
N ALA A 31 9.51 -15.15 -11.52
CA ALA A 31 10.18 -16.46 -11.49
C ALA A 31 9.28 -17.63 -11.97
N GLY A 32 8.01 -17.37 -12.27
CA GLY A 32 7.08 -18.33 -12.87
C GLY A 32 5.98 -18.86 -11.95
N THR A 33 5.88 -18.37 -10.70
CA THR A 33 4.72 -18.64 -9.83
C THR A 33 3.46 -18.06 -10.47
N ASP A 34 2.32 -18.73 -10.32
CA ASP A 34 1.05 -18.19 -10.78
C ASP A 34 0.81 -16.80 -10.12
N PRO A 35 0.50 -15.75 -10.89
CA PRO A 35 0.37 -14.41 -10.34
C PRO A 35 -0.70 -14.28 -9.26
N LYS A 36 -1.78 -15.06 -9.34
CA LYS A 36 -2.81 -15.05 -8.31
C LYS A 36 -2.28 -15.69 -7.04
N GLU A 37 -1.62 -16.84 -7.13
CA GLU A 37 -1.00 -17.50 -5.99
C GLU A 37 0.02 -16.58 -5.29
N ALA A 38 0.92 -15.95 -6.05
CA ALA A 38 1.91 -15.02 -5.50
C ALA A 38 1.26 -13.82 -4.76
N LEU A 39 0.18 -13.25 -5.32
CA LEU A 39 -0.54 -12.15 -4.68
C LEU A 39 -1.36 -12.60 -3.46
N ASP A 40 -1.89 -13.83 -3.46
CA ASP A 40 -2.56 -14.41 -2.29
C ASP A 40 -1.57 -14.61 -1.12
N GLU A 41 -0.30 -14.94 -1.41
CA GLU A 41 0.77 -14.98 -0.40
C GLU A 41 1.06 -13.59 0.19
N ALA A 42 1.19 -12.56 -0.66
CA ALA A 42 1.35 -11.18 -0.20
C ALA A 42 0.18 -10.74 0.69
N ALA A 43 -1.05 -11.05 0.28
CA ALA A 43 -2.25 -10.75 1.06
C ALA A 43 -2.20 -11.44 2.43
N THR A 44 -1.79 -12.71 2.48
CA THR A 44 -1.60 -13.43 3.74
C THR A 44 -0.55 -12.75 4.64
N LYS A 45 0.57 -12.30 4.07
CA LYS A 45 1.58 -11.53 4.83
C LYS A 45 1.07 -10.20 5.33
N TRP A 46 0.25 -9.50 4.56
CA TRP A 46 -0.38 -8.27 5.03
C TRP A 46 -1.32 -8.53 6.21
N GLU A 47 -2.08 -9.63 6.22
CA GLU A 47 -2.89 -10.01 7.38
C GLU A 47 -2.02 -10.26 8.62
N GLU A 48 -0.92 -11.02 8.48
CA GLU A 48 0.03 -11.27 9.57
C GLU A 48 0.65 -9.97 10.14
N ILE A 49 1.05 -9.04 9.26
CA ILE A 49 1.59 -7.74 9.66
C ILE A 49 0.52 -6.93 10.39
N THR A 50 -0.70 -6.88 9.83
CA THR A 50 -1.81 -6.11 10.40
C THR A 50 -2.21 -6.64 11.77
N ASP A 51 -2.29 -7.96 11.94
CA ASP A 51 -2.62 -8.60 13.21
C ASP A 51 -1.54 -8.36 14.26
N ARG A 52 -0.26 -8.46 13.89
CA ARG A 52 0.86 -8.19 14.79
C ARG A 52 0.93 -6.73 15.24
N LEU A 53 0.61 -5.79 14.35
CA LEU A 53 0.64 -4.35 14.65
C LEU A 53 -0.68 -3.83 15.26
N GLY A 54 -1.75 -4.65 15.20
CA GLY A 54 -3.09 -4.33 15.66
C GLY A 54 -3.93 -3.63 14.60
N ARG A 55 -5.07 -4.24 14.23
CA ARG A 55 -5.99 -3.72 13.19
C ARG A 55 -6.50 -2.32 13.49
N ASP A 56 -6.96 -2.06 14.72
CA ASP A 56 -7.48 -0.74 15.10
C ASP A 56 -6.38 0.33 15.05
N THR A 57 -5.16 -0.01 15.46
CA THR A 57 -3.98 0.87 15.37
C THR A 57 -3.65 1.20 13.91
N GLN A 58 -3.65 0.19 13.04
CA GLN A 58 -3.38 0.35 11.62
C GLN A 58 -4.46 1.21 10.94
N GLN A 59 -5.74 0.98 11.28
CA GLN A 59 -6.85 1.78 10.77
C GLN A 59 -6.73 3.25 11.20
N ALA A 60 -6.46 3.52 12.48
CA ALA A 60 -6.26 4.88 12.97
C ALA A 60 -5.05 5.56 12.30
N ALA A 61 -3.95 4.85 12.12
CA ALA A 61 -2.76 5.36 11.42
C ALA A 61 -3.07 5.68 9.94
N TYR A 62 -3.83 4.80 9.27
CA TYR A 62 -4.25 5.01 7.89
C TYR A 62 -5.17 6.23 7.74
N ASP A 63 -6.12 6.41 8.66
CA ASP A 63 -7.00 7.59 8.68
C ASP A 63 -6.24 8.90 8.86
N VAL A 64 -5.18 8.90 9.69
CA VAL A 64 -4.28 10.07 9.83
C VAL A 64 -3.49 10.27 8.55
N TRP A 65 -2.91 9.21 7.99
CA TRP A 65 -2.11 9.28 6.77
C TRP A 65 -2.90 9.81 5.57
N LEU A 66 -4.16 9.37 5.41
CA LEU A 66 -5.06 9.86 4.35
C LEU A 66 -5.36 11.36 4.44
N LYS A 67 -5.25 11.97 5.63
CA LYS A 67 -5.51 13.40 5.86
C LYS A 67 -4.23 14.24 5.78
N GLY A 68 -3.07 13.62 5.56
CA GLY A 68 -1.79 14.30 5.48
C GLY A 68 -1.67 15.23 4.28
N GLU A 69 -0.76 16.20 4.38
CA GLU A 69 -0.48 17.20 3.34
C GLU A 69 0.07 16.59 2.04
N TRP A 70 0.59 15.36 2.09
CA TRP A 70 1.06 14.58 0.94
C TRP A 70 -0.07 13.95 0.11
N ASN A 71 -1.26 13.78 0.68
CA ASN A 71 -2.41 13.16 0.03
C ASN A 71 -3.38 14.20 -0.59
N GLN A 72 -2.83 15.31 -1.07
CA GLN A 72 -3.59 16.38 -1.71
C GLN A 72 -3.66 16.16 -3.22
N PRO A 73 -4.74 16.60 -3.91
CA PRO A 73 -4.79 16.59 -5.37
C PRO A 73 -3.57 17.32 -5.95
N GLY A 74 -2.91 16.71 -6.94
CA GLY A 74 -1.86 17.38 -7.69
C GLY A 74 -2.39 18.68 -8.34
N PRO A 75 -1.50 19.61 -8.73
CA PRO A 75 -1.92 20.83 -9.40
C PRO A 75 -2.80 20.48 -10.60
N LYS A 76 -3.91 21.19 -10.76
CA LYS A 76 -4.75 21.04 -11.96
C LYS A 76 -3.85 21.34 -13.17
N ALA A 77 -3.85 20.44 -14.15
CA ALA A 77 -3.16 20.71 -15.41
C ALA A 77 -3.67 22.04 -15.94
N VAL A 78 -2.76 23.00 -16.14
CA VAL A 78 -3.09 24.21 -16.89
C VAL A 78 -3.36 23.76 -18.32
N GLU A 79 -4.58 24.02 -18.80
CA GLU A 79 -4.91 23.78 -20.20
C GLU A 79 -3.96 24.64 -21.04
N ALA A 80 -3.12 24.00 -21.84
CA ALA A 80 -2.25 24.71 -22.77
C ALA A 80 -3.13 25.33 -23.85
N GLU A 81 -3.05 26.64 -24.02
CA GLU A 81 -3.68 27.41 -25.11
C GLU A 81 -3.13 27.00 -26.49
#